data_AF-A0A0F9VIV3-F1
#
_entry.id   AF-A0A0F9VIV3-F1
#
_cell.length_a   1.000
_cell.length_b   1.000
_cell.length_c   1.000
_cell.angle_alpha   90.00
_cell.angle_beta   90.00
_cell.angle_gamma   90.00
#
_symmetry.space_group_name_H-M   'P 1'
#
loop_
_entity.id
_entity.type
_entity.pdbx_description
1 polymer ?
#
loop_
_entity_poly.entity_id
_entity_poly.type
_entity_poly.pdbx_seq_one_letter_code
_entity_poly.pdbx_strand_id
1 'polypeptide(L)'
;MTLPIEKRIILDLYAGTCAWSKPYKDAGYDVKPITLPENDIRDDGVLAYCISLRAYGILAACDCSKLSNAGRCRDKDRTFRDAIDAVEMVTKALYIIAMTNPIWWVIENPVGLMKQLIGKPQYRFQPCEFGHNYTKHTCLWGRFTPLFVTQNVKPQPASENLIMKLGGKSERTKRLRSITPSGFAQAFFKANQ
;
A
#
# COMPACT_ATOMS: atom_id res chain seq x y z
N MET A 1 28.93 -6.15 0.87
CA MET A 1 29.06 -4.79 1.43
C MET A 1 27.69 -4.14 1.32
N THR A 2 27.01 -3.84 2.43
CA THR A 2 25.68 -3.23 2.41
C THR A 2 25.79 -1.76 1.99
N LEU A 3 24.97 -1.32 1.02
CA LEU A 3 24.94 0.08 0.59
C LEU A 3 24.66 1.02 1.79
N PRO A 4 25.30 2.20 1.83
CA PRO A 4 24.91 3.29 2.73
C PRO A 4 23.42 3.62 2.60
N ILE A 5 22.77 4.05 3.67
CA ILE A 5 21.30 4.26 3.74
C ILE A 5 20.84 5.26 2.67
N GLU A 6 21.59 6.33 2.46
CA GLU A 6 21.29 7.38 1.48
C GLU A 6 21.36 6.89 0.02
N LYS A 7 21.97 5.72 -0.22
CA LYS A 7 22.00 5.06 -1.53
C LYS A 7 20.94 3.98 -1.69
N ARG A 8 20.13 3.70 -0.66
CA ARG A 8 19.04 2.72 -0.70
C ARG A 8 17.77 3.40 -1.20
N ILE A 9 17.31 2.94 -2.36
CA ILE A 9 16.08 3.45 -2.99
C ILE A 9 14.87 2.68 -2.44
N ILE A 10 13.84 3.43 -2.02
CA ILE A 10 12.51 2.87 -1.72
C ILE A 10 11.55 3.29 -2.83
N LEU A 11 10.96 2.31 -3.52
CA LEU A 11 9.84 2.59 -4.44
C LEU A 11 8.54 2.54 -3.66
N ASP A 12 7.79 3.64 -3.68
CA ASP A 12 6.44 3.72 -3.12
C ASP A 12 5.43 3.72 -4.27
N LEU A 13 5.00 2.52 -4.66
CA LEU A 13 4.03 2.32 -5.73
C LEU A 13 2.63 2.62 -5.21
N TYR A 14 1.87 3.40 -5.98
CA TYR A 14 0.57 3.93 -5.60
C TYR A 14 0.64 4.83 -4.35
N ALA A 15 1.71 5.61 -4.23
CA ALA A 15 2.07 6.34 -3.02
C ALA A 15 0.94 7.21 -2.44
N GLY A 16 0.07 7.77 -3.29
CA GLY A 16 -1.00 8.68 -2.86
C GLY A 16 -0.44 9.90 -2.11
N THR A 17 -0.53 9.88 -0.78
CA THR A 17 0.01 10.94 0.10
C THR A 17 1.45 10.70 0.56
N CYS A 18 2.07 9.60 0.14
CA CYS A 18 3.39 9.13 0.62
C CYS A 18 3.43 8.84 2.14
N ALA A 19 2.27 8.65 2.78
CA ALA A 19 2.21 8.44 4.22
C ALA A 19 2.96 7.17 4.67
N TRP A 20 2.99 6.13 3.83
CA TRP A 20 3.69 4.88 4.17
C TRP A 20 5.21 5.01 4.07
N SER A 21 5.71 5.66 3.01
CA SER A 21 7.15 5.85 2.81
C SER A 21 7.74 7.00 3.62
N LYS A 22 6.93 7.86 4.24
CA LYS A 22 7.40 9.00 5.03
C LYS A 22 8.50 8.64 6.05
N PRO A 23 8.39 7.57 6.89
CA PRO A 23 9.43 7.25 7.85
C PRO A 23 10.78 6.87 7.20
N TYR A 24 10.76 6.27 6.00
CA TYR A 24 12.00 6.02 5.23
C TYR A 24 12.62 7.32 4.74
N LYS A 25 11.79 8.23 4.20
CA LYS A 25 12.25 9.56 3.76
C LYS A 25 12.87 10.35 4.91
N ASP A 26 12.20 10.37 6.06
CA ASP A 26 12.69 11.06 7.27
C ASP A 26 14.02 10.47 7.78
N ALA A 27 14.26 9.17 7.55
CA ALA A 27 15.50 8.48 7.90
C ALA A 27 16.62 8.60 6.85
N GLY A 28 16.39 9.33 5.75
CA GLY A 28 17.40 9.63 4.72
C GLY A 28 17.46 8.66 3.54
N TYR A 29 16.49 7.76 3.38
CA TYR A 29 16.38 6.92 2.18
C TYR A 29 16.00 7.76 0.96
N ASP A 30 16.44 7.34 -0.23
CA ASP A 30 15.97 7.91 -1.49
C ASP A 30 14.60 7.32 -1.87
N VAL A 31 13.53 7.99 -1.44
CA VAL A 31 12.15 7.57 -1.73
C VAL A 31 11.70 8.07 -3.10
N LYS A 32 11.25 7.16 -3.97
CA LYS A 32 10.61 7.48 -5.25
C LYS A 32 9.11 7.18 -5.19
N PRO A 33 8.26 8.21 -5.00
CA PRO A 33 6.82 8.03 -5.04
C PRO A 33 6.34 7.89 -6.48
N ILE A 34 5.62 6.81 -6.77
CA ILE A 34 5.06 6.50 -8.09
C ILE A 34 3.54 6.49 -7.94
N THR A 35 2.86 7.53 -8.40
CA THR A 35 1.40 7.67 -8.25
C THR A 35 0.80 8.52 -9.37
N LEU A 36 -0.48 8.28 -9.66
CA LEU A 36 -1.29 9.08 -10.56
C LEU A 36 -1.53 10.51 -10.02
N PRO A 37 -1.77 11.49 -10.91
CA PRO A 37 -1.79 11.36 -12.37
C PRO A 37 -0.40 11.38 -13.03
N GLU A 38 0.66 11.75 -12.30
CA GLU A 38 1.98 12.02 -12.87
C GLU A 38 2.69 10.74 -13.33
N ASN A 39 2.53 9.64 -12.59
CA ASN A 39 3.20 8.38 -12.87
C ASN A 39 2.21 7.21 -12.78
N ASP A 40 1.83 6.68 -13.93
CA ASP A 40 1.08 5.43 -14.04
C ASP A 40 2.05 4.27 -14.31
N ILE A 41 2.13 3.26 -13.45
CA ILE A 41 3.02 2.12 -13.69
C ILE A 41 2.60 1.24 -14.89
N ARG A 42 1.43 1.50 -15.46
CA ARG A 42 0.99 0.86 -16.71
C ARG A 42 1.68 1.48 -17.94
N ASP A 43 2.14 2.73 -17.83
CA ASP A 43 2.97 3.36 -18.85
C ASP A 43 4.34 2.66 -18.92
N ASP A 44 4.77 2.31 -20.12
CA ASP A 44 5.99 1.55 -20.34
C ASP A 44 7.25 2.33 -19.95
N GLY A 45 7.23 3.66 -20.08
CA GLY A 45 8.33 4.53 -19.67
C GLY A 45 8.48 4.57 -18.15
N VAL A 46 7.36 4.75 -17.43
CA VAL A 46 7.34 4.70 -15.95
C VAL A 46 7.73 3.30 -15.46
N LEU A 47 7.24 2.25 -16.11
CA LEU A 47 7.58 0.87 -15.78
C LEU A 47 9.09 0.60 -15.92
N ALA A 48 9.67 0.99 -17.06
CA ALA A 48 11.10 0.86 -17.32
C ALA A 48 11.94 1.68 -16.33
N TYR A 49 11.51 2.91 -16.01
CA TYR A 49 12.11 3.73 -14.97
C TYR A 49 12.14 3.01 -13.62
N CYS A 50 11.01 2.52 -13.14
CA CYS A 50 10.92 1.78 -11.87
C CYS A 50 11.88 0.59 -11.83
N ILE A 51 11.96 -0.18 -12.92
CA ILE A 51 12.84 -1.35 -13.02
C ILE A 51 14.33 -0.95 -12.97
N SER A 52 14.69 0.13 -13.66
CA SER A 52 16.08 0.62 -13.72
C SER A 52 16.65 1.05 -12.37
N LEU A 53 15.79 1.43 -11.42
CA LEU A 53 16.20 1.94 -10.11
C LEU A 53 16.76 0.86 -9.18
N ARG A 54 16.50 -0.43 -9.47
CA ARG A 54 16.95 -1.58 -8.64
C ARG A 54 16.74 -1.35 -7.14
N ALA A 55 15.48 -1.13 -6.78
CA ALA A 55 15.06 -0.74 -5.45
C ALA A 55 15.64 -1.63 -4.33
N TYR A 56 16.01 -1.01 -3.20
CA TYR A 56 16.31 -1.74 -1.97
C TYR A 56 15.03 -2.36 -1.39
N GLY A 57 13.95 -1.58 -1.37
CA GLY A 57 12.64 -1.97 -0.85
C GLY A 57 11.49 -1.43 -1.69
N ILE A 58 10.39 -2.17 -1.74
CA ILE A 58 9.17 -1.75 -2.45
C ILE A 58 7.96 -1.79 -1.53
N LEU A 59 7.26 -0.66 -1.44
CA LEU A 59 5.93 -0.53 -0.85
C LEU A 59 4.92 -0.41 -1.99
N ALA A 60 3.82 -1.15 -1.93
CA ALA A 60 2.77 -1.07 -2.93
C ALA A 60 1.38 -1.06 -2.27
N ALA A 61 0.82 0.14 -2.07
CA ALA A 61 -0.53 0.31 -1.54
C ALA A 61 -1.57 0.27 -2.69
N CYS A 62 -1.72 -0.91 -3.29
CA CYS A 62 -2.56 -1.12 -4.48
C CYS A 62 -3.98 -0.56 -4.30
N ASP A 63 -4.60 -0.13 -5.41
CA ASP A 63 -5.94 0.45 -5.35
C ASP A 63 -6.95 -0.52 -4.71
N CYS A 64 -7.48 -0.09 -3.57
CA CYS A 64 -8.45 -0.83 -2.80
C CYS A 64 -9.89 -0.62 -3.30
N SER A 65 -10.13 0.34 -4.20
CA SER A 65 -11.49 0.71 -4.65
C SER A 65 -12.20 -0.45 -5.36
N LYS A 66 -11.48 -1.23 -6.17
CA LYS A 66 -12.02 -2.37 -6.93
C LYS A 66 -11.71 -3.74 -6.31
N LEU A 67 -10.68 -3.83 -5.47
CA LEU A 67 -10.16 -5.11 -4.94
C LEU A 67 -10.62 -5.43 -3.52
N SER A 68 -10.96 -4.41 -2.71
CA SER A 68 -11.47 -4.63 -1.36
C SER A 68 -12.96 -4.95 -1.33
N ASN A 69 -13.41 -5.70 -0.32
CA ASN A 69 -14.84 -5.94 -0.09
C ASN A 69 -15.60 -4.62 0.10
N ALA A 70 -15.01 -3.70 0.87
CA ALA A 70 -15.62 -2.41 1.19
C ALA A 70 -15.76 -1.53 -0.06
N GLY A 71 -14.77 -1.53 -0.95
CA GLY A 71 -14.82 -0.83 -2.23
C GLY A 71 -15.89 -1.44 -3.15
N ARG A 72 -15.83 -2.77 -3.36
CA ARG A 72 -16.77 -3.49 -4.22
C ARG A 72 -18.24 -3.33 -3.80
N CYS A 73 -18.55 -3.37 -2.51
CA CYS A 73 -19.93 -3.18 -2.05
C CYS A 73 -20.48 -1.75 -2.29
N ARG A 74 -19.61 -0.77 -2.51
CA ARG A 74 -19.99 0.63 -2.75
C ARG A 74 -20.02 1.00 -4.24
N ASP A 75 -19.43 0.16 -5.08
CA ASP A 75 -19.35 0.36 -6.53
C ASP A 75 -20.39 -0.52 -7.23
N LYS A 76 -21.59 0.05 -7.42
CA LYS A 76 -22.72 -0.65 -8.06
C LYS A 76 -22.60 -0.71 -9.58
N ASP A 77 -21.75 0.12 -10.17
CA ASP A 77 -21.60 0.30 -11.61
C ASP A 77 -20.34 -0.40 -12.15
N ARG A 78 -19.76 -1.31 -11.35
CA ARG A 78 -18.52 -2.02 -11.68
C ARG A 78 -18.66 -2.81 -12.97
N THR A 79 -17.75 -2.55 -13.90
CA THR A 79 -17.66 -3.22 -15.20
C THR A 79 -16.62 -4.33 -15.20
N PHE A 80 -16.62 -5.14 -16.27
CA PHE A 80 -15.54 -6.10 -16.51
C PHE A 80 -14.20 -5.40 -16.76
N ARG A 81 -14.21 -4.24 -17.43
CA ARG A 81 -13.00 -3.42 -17.67
C ARG A 81 -12.34 -2.99 -16.36
N ASP A 82 -13.14 -2.56 -15.38
CA ASP A 82 -12.64 -2.22 -14.04
C ASP A 82 -11.93 -3.39 -13.34
N ALA A 83 -12.40 -4.62 -13.58
CA ALA A 83 -11.76 -5.81 -13.04
C ALA A 83 -10.42 -6.08 -13.72
N ILE A 84 -10.34 -5.93 -15.05
CA ILE A 84 -9.09 -6.04 -15.81
C ILE A 84 -8.09 -4.99 -15.31
N ASP A 85 -8.50 -3.73 -15.19
CA ASP A 85 -7.62 -2.64 -14.77
C ASP A 85 -7.04 -2.90 -13.36
N ALA A 86 -7.88 -3.37 -12.44
CA ALA A 86 -7.44 -3.71 -11.09
C ALA A 86 -6.43 -4.86 -11.07
N VAL A 87 -6.63 -5.88 -11.91
CA VAL A 87 -5.67 -6.99 -12.06
C VAL A 87 -4.38 -6.49 -12.70
N GLU A 88 -4.46 -5.69 -13.76
CA GLU A 88 -3.31 -5.12 -14.46
C GLU A 88 -2.43 -4.28 -13.54
N MET A 89 -3.03 -3.45 -12.68
CA MET A 89 -2.27 -2.71 -11.66
C MET A 89 -1.45 -3.67 -10.79
N VAL A 90 -2.10 -4.66 -10.19
CA VAL A 90 -1.42 -5.64 -9.32
C VAL A 90 -0.32 -6.40 -10.08
N THR A 91 -0.58 -6.83 -11.31
CA THR A 91 0.41 -7.57 -12.10
C THR A 91 1.60 -6.70 -12.51
N LYS A 92 1.42 -5.42 -12.84
CA LYS A 92 2.52 -4.49 -13.11
C LYS A 92 3.39 -4.25 -11.87
N ALA A 93 2.78 -4.11 -10.69
CA ALA A 93 3.54 -4.02 -9.44
C ALA A 93 4.37 -5.29 -9.17
N LEU A 94 3.77 -6.47 -9.34
CA LEU A 94 4.46 -7.76 -9.23
C LEU A 94 5.58 -7.91 -10.27
N TYR A 95 5.37 -7.40 -11.49
CA TYR A 95 6.39 -7.41 -12.53
C TYR A 95 7.60 -6.56 -12.13
N ILE A 96 7.40 -5.33 -11.63
CA ILE A 96 8.50 -4.50 -11.11
C ILE A 96 9.26 -5.25 -10.01
N ILE A 97 8.54 -5.85 -9.05
CA ILE A 97 9.13 -6.64 -7.97
C ILE A 97 9.98 -7.79 -8.51
N ALA A 98 9.45 -8.54 -9.48
CA ALA A 98 10.16 -9.67 -10.08
C ALA A 98 11.43 -9.23 -10.83
N MET A 99 11.34 -8.13 -11.58
CA MET A 99 12.45 -7.62 -12.39
C MET A 99 13.53 -6.92 -11.56
N THR A 100 13.18 -6.34 -10.42
CA THR A 100 14.13 -5.64 -9.53
C THR A 100 14.70 -6.53 -8.43
N ASN A 101 13.97 -7.58 -8.02
CA ASN A 101 14.31 -8.49 -6.93
C ASN A 101 14.83 -7.75 -5.67
N PRO A 102 14.01 -6.84 -5.09
CA PRO A 102 14.44 -6.00 -3.98
C PRO A 102 14.70 -6.85 -2.73
N ILE A 103 15.48 -6.35 -1.78
CA ILE A 103 15.77 -7.07 -0.52
C ILE A 103 14.47 -7.46 0.18
N TRP A 104 13.54 -6.51 0.25
CA TRP A 104 12.19 -6.73 0.71
C TRP A 104 11.16 -6.04 -0.19
N TRP A 105 9.93 -6.54 -0.15
CA TRP A 105 8.80 -5.92 -0.81
C TRP A 105 7.51 -6.27 -0.08
N VAL A 106 6.53 -5.38 -0.20
CA VAL A 106 5.20 -5.60 0.36
C VAL A 106 4.13 -4.96 -0.55
N ILE A 107 3.05 -5.70 -0.75
CA ILE A 107 1.79 -5.23 -1.31
C ILE A 107 0.78 -5.16 -0.15
N GLU A 108 0.13 -4.03 0.01
CA GLU A 108 -0.97 -3.81 0.96
C GLU A 108 -2.30 -3.71 0.22
N ASN A 109 -3.33 -4.32 0.80
CA ASN A 109 -4.70 -4.09 0.39
C ASN A 109 -5.65 -4.47 1.54
N PRO A 110 -6.75 -3.72 1.75
CA PRO A 110 -7.86 -4.18 2.57
C PRO A 110 -8.40 -5.55 2.13
N VAL A 111 -9.03 -6.28 3.06
CA VAL A 111 -9.60 -7.60 2.80
C VAL A 111 -10.53 -7.62 1.59
N GLY A 112 -10.34 -8.58 0.68
CA GLY A 112 -11.11 -8.70 -0.55
C GLY A 112 -10.53 -9.73 -1.53
N LEU A 113 -10.58 -9.39 -2.82
CA LEU A 113 -10.25 -10.28 -3.94
C LEU A 113 -8.75 -10.55 -4.09
N MET A 114 -7.88 -9.75 -3.46
CA MET A 114 -6.41 -9.98 -3.51
C MET A 114 -6.01 -11.40 -3.09
N LYS A 115 -6.74 -12.01 -2.15
CA LYS A 115 -6.49 -13.40 -1.74
C LYS A 115 -6.69 -14.40 -2.89
N GLN A 116 -7.63 -14.11 -3.80
CA GLN A 116 -7.90 -14.94 -4.97
C GLN A 116 -6.87 -14.68 -6.08
N LEU A 117 -6.33 -13.46 -6.18
CA LEU A 117 -5.34 -13.10 -7.19
C LEU A 117 -3.93 -13.61 -6.86
N ILE A 118 -3.47 -13.41 -5.63
CA ILE A 118 -2.06 -13.62 -5.24
C ILE A 118 -1.87 -14.50 -4.01
N GLY A 119 -2.92 -15.24 -3.62
CA GLY A 119 -2.86 -16.21 -2.52
C GLY A 119 -3.05 -15.63 -1.12
N LYS A 120 -2.73 -16.44 -0.10
CA LYS A 120 -2.96 -16.05 1.31
C LYS A 120 -1.99 -14.93 1.73
N PRO A 121 -2.46 -13.89 2.45
CA PRO A 121 -1.57 -12.87 2.99
C PRO A 121 -0.66 -13.44 4.08
N GLN A 122 0.54 -12.89 4.22
CA GLN A 122 1.47 -13.25 5.30
C GLN A 122 1.18 -12.53 6.60
N TYR A 123 0.56 -11.35 6.54
CA TYR A 123 0.20 -10.59 7.73
C TYR A 123 -1.15 -9.89 7.56
N ARG A 124 -1.85 -9.67 8.66
CA ARG A 124 -3.10 -8.92 8.72
C ARG A 124 -3.02 -7.92 9.84
N PHE A 125 -3.60 -6.75 9.63
CA PHE A 125 -3.70 -5.74 10.67
C PHE A 125 -4.95 -4.89 10.56
N GLN A 126 -5.13 -4.05 11.57
CA GLN A 126 -6.08 -2.96 11.59
C GLN A 126 -5.45 -1.73 12.26
N PRO A 127 -5.88 -0.50 11.90
CA PRO A 127 -5.25 0.74 12.37
C PRO A 127 -5.24 0.88 13.90
N CYS A 128 -6.22 0.32 14.61
CA CYS A 128 -6.28 0.34 16.07
C CYS A 128 -5.19 -0.48 16.76
N GLU A 129 -4.50 -1.38 16.06
CA GLU A 129 -3.29 -2.03 16.57
C GLU A 129 -2.07 -1.10 16.53
N PHE A 130 -2.19 0.07 15.89
CA PHE A 130 -1.11 1.01 15.63
C PHE A 130 -1.49 2.45 15.99
N GLY A 131 -2.28 2.64 17.04
CA GLY A 131 -2.56 3.96 17.62
C GLY A 131 -3.70 4.74 16.95
N HIS A 132 -4.43 4.16 16.00
CA HIS A 132 -5.53 4.82 15.31
C HIS A 132 -6.89 4.23 15.71
N ASN A 133 -7.81 5.04 16.23
CA ASN A 133 -9.06 4.58 16.87
C ASN A 133 -10.15 4.05 15.91
N TYR A 134 -9.81 3.38 14.82
CA TYR A 134 -10.76 2.78 13.88
C TYR A 134 -10.28 1.43 13.37
N THR A 135 -11.22 0.62 12.89
CA THR A 135 -10.92 -0.69 12.29
C THR A 135 -10.97 -0.61 10.77
N LYS A 136 -9.98 -1.22 10.13
CA LYS A 136 -9.92 -1.41 8.68
C LYS A 136 -9.06 -2.64 8.46
N HIS A 137 -9.70 -3.79 8.31
CA HIS A 137 -8.98 -5.05 8.13
C HIS A 137 -8.17 -5.00 6.83
N THR A 138 -6.86 -4.97 7.00
CA THR A 138 -5.87 -4.87 5.94
C THR A 138 -4.96 -6.09 5.95
N CYS A 139 -4.52 -6.47 4.76
CA CYS A 139 -3.65 -7.61 4.52
C CYS A 139 -2.34 -7.14 3.87
N LEU A 140 -1.26 -7.87 4.15
CA LEU A 140 0.06 -7.69 3.55
C LEU A 140 0.51 -8.98 2.85
N TRP A 141 1.07 -8.82 1.66
CA TRP A 141 1.71 -9.88 0.87
C TRP A 141 3.13 -9.43 0.48
N GLY A 142 4.12 -10.31 0.49
CA GLY A 142 5.48 -10.04 0.03
C GLY A 142 6.60 -10.64 0.87
N ARG A 143 7.84 -10.30 0.54
CA ARG A 143 9.02 -10.70 1.33
C ARG A 143 9.40 -9.55 2.24
N PHE A 144 8.96 -9.57 3.50
CA PHE A 144 9.26 -8.53 4.50
C PHE A 144 9.31 -9.15 5.90
N THR A 145 9.83 -8.42 6.87
CA THR A 145 9.86 -8.79 8.29
C THR A 145 8.52 -8.43 8.96
N PRO A 146 7.70 -9.41 9.40
CA PRO A 146 6.38 -9.16 9.98
C PRO A 146 6.43 -8.96 11.52
N LEU A 147 7.52 -8.42 12.04
CA LEU A 147 7.75 -8.23 13.49
C LEU A 147 7.46 -6.79 13.89
N PHE A 148 6.17 -6.44 13.93
CA PHE A 148 5.74 -5.07 14.21
C PHE A 148 5.50 -4.84 15.70
N VAL A 149 6.00 -3.72 16.21
CA VAL A 149 5.65 -3.22 17.55
C VAL A 149 4.29 -2.54 17.48
N THR A 150 3.29 -3.12 18.13
CA THR A 150 1.91 -2.62 18.17
C THR A 150 1.70 -1.57 19.27
N GLN A 151 0.78 -0.63 19.04
CA GLN A 151 0.25 0.30 20.03
C GLN A 151 -1.28 0.23 19.99
N ASN A 152 -1.84 -0.71 20.75
CA ASN A 152 -3.27 -0.98 20.72
C ASN A 152 -4.08 0.17 21.34
N VAL A 153 -5.09 0.62 20.61
CA VAL A 153 -6.10 1.58 21.08
C VAL A 153 -7.49 1.00 20.87
N LYS A 154 -8.45 1.39 21.72
CA LYS A 154 -9.84 0.97 21.55
C LYS A 154 -10.43 1.66 20.32
N PRO A 155 -10.99 0.91 19.35
CA PRO A 155 -11.64 1.54 18.20
C PRO A 155 -12.96 2.19 18.62
N GLN A 156 -13.27 3.34 18.03
CA GLN A 156 -14.59 3.95 18.08
C GLN A 156 -15.59 3.16 17.23
N PRO A 157 -16.89 3.17 17.58
CA PRO A 157 -17.94 2.68 16.71
C PRO A 157 -17.86 3.32 15.31
N ALA A 158 -18.16 2.55 14.27
CA ALA A 158 -18.10 3.04 12.89
C ALA A 158 -19.03 4.25 12.64
N SER A 159 -20.12 4.38 13.40
CA SER A 159 -21.07 5.50 13.38
C SER A 159 -20.50 6.81 13.94
N GLU A 160 -19.46 6.72 14.77
CA GLU A 160 -18.84 7.84 15.48
C GLU A 160 -17.48 8.21 14.88
N ASN A 161 -16.83 7.28 14.19
CA ASN A 161 -15.53 7.53 13.59
C ASN A 161 -15.62 8.19 12.20
N LEU A 162 -15.03 9.38 12.05
CA LEU A 162 -15.09 10.16 10.81
C LEU A 162 -14.58 9.39 9.58
N ILE A 163 -13.44 8.71 9.67
CA ILE A 163 -12.84 7.96 8.55
C ILE A 163 -13.78 6.84 8.10
N MET A 164 -14.43 6.16 9.06
CA MET A 164 -15.38 5.09 8.76
C MET A 164 -16.65 5.59 8.10
N LYS A 165 -17.12 6.79 8.47
CA LYS A 165 -18.29 7.46 7.87
C LYS A 165 -18.05 7.99 6.46
N LEU A 166 -16.80 8.22 6.06
CA LEU A 166 -16.50 8.69 4.71
C LEU A 166 -17.07 7.71 3.67
N GLY A 167 -17.81 8.25 2.70
CA GLY A 167 -18.35 7.48 1.58
C GLY A 167 -17.26 7.03 0.59
N GLY A 168 -17.70 6.34 -0.47
CA GLY A 168 -16.83 5.94 -1.59
C GLY A 168 -17.11 6.71 -2.89
N LYS A 169 -17.97 7.73 -2.85
CA LYS A 169 -18.47 8.40 -4.07
C LYS A 169 -17.49 9.43 -4.64
N SER A 170 -16.79 10.19 -3.80
CA SER A 170 -15.87 11.24 -4.26
C SER A 170 -14.42 10.81 -4.14
N GLU A 171 -13.58 11.24 -5.09
CA GLU A 171 -12.13 11.00 -5.07
C GLU A 171 -11.49 11.51 -3.78
N ARG A 172 -11.95 12.65 -3.25
CA ARG A 172 -11.52 13.17 -1.95
C ARG A 172 -11.72 12.15 -0.82
N THR A 173 -12.91 11.56 -0.73
CA THR A 173 -13.22 10.59 0.34
C THR A 173 -12.45 9.28 0.17
N LYS A 174 -12.26 8.81 -1.07
CA LYS A 174 -11.43 7.63 -1.38
C LYS A 174 -9.98 7.87 -0.94
N ARG A 175 -9.40 9.02 -1.29
CA ARG A 175 -8.03 9.42 -0.89
C ARG A 175 -7.87 9.44 0.63
N LEU A 176 -8.79 10.08 1.36
CA LEU A 176 -8.71 10.15 2.83
C LEU A 176 -8.77 8.76 3.48
N ARG A 177 -9.58 7.85 2.91
CA ARG A 177 -9.71 6.47 3.41
C ARG A 177 -8.54 5.56 3.02
N SER A 178 -7.73 5.96 2.03
CA SER A 178 -6.57 5.20 1.56
C SER A 178 -5.25 5.66 2.20
N ILE A 179 -5.24 6.73 3.00
CA ILE A 179 -4.04 7.15 3.74
C ILE A 179 -3.61 6.03 4.69
N THR A 180 -2.36 5.59 4.56
CA THR A 180 -1.76 4.61 5.45
C THR A 180 -1.68 5.17 6.88
N PRO A 181 -2.14 4.42 7.91
CA PRO A 181 -2.03 4.87 9.30
C PRO A 181 -0.57 5.13 9.68
N SER A 182 -0.28 6.31 10.23
CA SER A 182 1.09 6.72 10.56
C SER A 182 1.80 5.77 11.54
N GLY A 183 1.08 5.24 12.54
CA GLY A 183 1.66 4.28 13.47
C GLY A 183 2.04 2.95 12.80
N PHE A 184 1.26 2.50 11.82
CA PHE A 184 1.60 1.32 11.03
C PHE A 184 2.80 1.59 10.12
N ALA A 185 2.83 2.74 9.44
CA ALA A 185 3.98 3.13 8.61
C ALA A 185 5.28 3.15 9.42
N GLN A 186 5.25 3.72 10.63
CA GLN A 186 6.39 3.76 11.54
C GLN A 186 6.81 2.37 12.02
N ALA A 187 5.85 1.51 12.36
CA ALA A 187 6.14 0.13 12.80
C ALA A 187 6.73 -0.71 11.66
N PHE A 188 6.20 -0.57 10.44
CA PHE A 188 6.71 -1.25 9.25
C PHE A 188 8.15 -0.85 8.96
N PHE A 189 8.45 0.46 8.97
CA PHE A 189 9.80 1.00 8.79
C PHE A 189 10.79 0.42 9.79
N LYS A 190 10.46 0.45 11.09
CA LYS A 190 11.36 -0.05 12.14
C LYS A 190 11.76 -1.52 11.95
N ALA A 191 10.85 -2.32 11.39
CA ALA A 191 11.08 -3.74 11.13
C ALA A 191 11.82 -4.03 9.80
N ASN A 192 11.89 -3.06 8.86
CA ASN A 192 12.34 -3.30 7.48
C ASN A 192 13.34 -2.25 6.94
N GLN A 193 14.02 -1.51 7.82
CA GLN A 193 15.15 -0.62 7.47
C GLN A 193 16.42 -1.42 7.14
#